data_AF-A0A2M8LVR5-F1
#
_entry.id   AF-A0A2M8LVR5-F1
#
_cell.length_a   1.000
_cell.length_b   1.000
_cell.length_c   1.000
_cell.angle_alpha   90.00
_cell.angle_beta   90.00
_cell.angle_gamma   90.00
#
_symmetry.space_group_name_H-M   'P 1'
#
loop_
_entity.id
_entity.type
_entity.pdbx_description
1 polymer ?
#
loop_
_entity_poly.entity_id
_entity_poly.type
_entity_poly.pdbx_seq_one_letter_code
_entity_poly.pdbx_strand_id
1 'polypeptide(L)'
;MGQTGQTGQPAQGGRAEVRELQTALHTASDIAFGLDDAPPADQVAGLVDALRRALEAARALEGSQGGTGCREHPRGAIDPLYGDKEDPLPPGWGRCLLCNDRRRRAGTQRYAAGR
;
A
#
# COMPACT_ATOMS: atom_id res chain seq x y z
N MET A 1 -2.53 17.74 -26.34
CA MET A 1 -2.29 16.37 -25.86
C MET A 1 -1.11 16.43 -24.91
N GLY A 2 -1.35 16.30 -23.61
CA GLY A 2 -0.32 16.49 -22.59
C GLY A 2 -0.98 16.63 -21.22
N GLN A 3 -1.54 15.53 -20.73
CA GLN A 3 -2.13 15.48 -19.41
C GLN A 3 -1.01 15.54 -18.37
N THR A 4 -0.98 16.66 -17.68
CA THR A 4 -0.15 17.01 -16.56
C THR A 4 -0.52 16.19 -15.32
N GLY A 5 0.50 15.63 -14.67
CA GLY A 5 0.60 15.54 -13.21
C GLY A 5 -0.48 14.76 -12.47
N GLN A 6 -0.35 13.43 -12.45
CA GLN A 6 -0.89 12.65 -11.33
C GLN A 6 -0.05 12.96 -10.08
N THR A 7 -0.55 13.89 -9.29
CA THR A 7 -0.10 14.17 -7.94
C THR A 7 -0.30 12.93 -7.08
N GLY A 8 0.80 12.36 -6.61
CA GLY A 8 0.79 11.34 -5.56
C GLY A 8 0.04 11.87 -4.34
N GLN A 9 -1.12 11.30 -4.07
CA GLN A 9 -1.87 11.57 -2.85
C GLN A 9 -1.19 10.85 -1.69
N PRO A 10 -0.86 11.55 -0.58
CA PRO A 10 -0.24 10.92 0.58
C PRO A 10 -1.29 10.14 1.39
N ALA A 11 -1.00 8.87 1.67
CA ALA A 11 -1.23 8.12 2.92
C ALA A 11 -2.53 8.31 3.75
N GLN A 12 -3.66 8.68 3.15
CA GLN A 12 -4.96 8.71 3.85
C GLN A 12 -5.66 7.34 3.86
N GLY A 13 -5.25 6.43 2.95
CA GLY A 13 -5.81 5.09 2.77
C GLY A 13 -5.25 4.00 3.69
N GLY A 14 -4.92 4.32 4.94
CA GLY A 14 -4.65 3.29 5.96
C GLY A 14 -5.67 3.28 7.09
N ARG A 15 -6.14 4.45 7.52
CA ARG A 15 -7.06 4.56 8.67
C ARG A 15 -8.51 4.25 8.29
N ALA A 16 -8.91 4.48 7.03
CA ALA A 16 -10.25 4.15 6.57
C ALA A 16 -10.38 2.63 6.38
N GLU A 17 -9.33 1.99 5.90
CA GLU A 17 -9.20 0.59 5.55
C GLU A 17 -9.09 -0.26 6.82
N VAL A 18 -8.37 0.22 7.84
CA VAL A 18 -8.41 -0.41 9.17
C VAL A 18 -9.82 -0.35 9.76
N ARG A 19 -10.54 0.78 9.63
CA ARG A 19 -11.92 0.88 10.12
C ARG A 19 -12.85 -0.03 9.35
N GLU A 20 -12.74 -0.06 8.02
CA GLU A 20 -13.54 -0.94 7.17
C GLU A 20 -13.30 -2.41 7.50
N LEU A 21 -12.03 -2.81 7.67
CA LEU A 21 -11.66 -4.15 8.10
C LEU A 21 -12.30 -4.50 9.45
N GLN A 22 -12.21 -3.61 10.44
CA GLN A 22 -12.79 -3.82 11.77
C GLN A 22 -14.31 -3.96 11.70
N THR A 23 -15.00 -3.08 10.97
CA THR A 23 -16.45 -3.14 10.78
C THR A 23 -16.88 -4.44 10.09
N ALA A 24 -16.22 -4.81 8.99
CA ALA A 24 -16.54 -6.03 8.24
C ALA A 24 -16.35 -7.30 9.08
N LEU A 25 -15.27 -7.36 9.88
CA LEU A 25 -15.02 -8.48 10.80
C LEU A 25 -16.03 -8.55 11.95
N HIS A 26 -16.46 -7.41 12.49
CA HIS A 26 -17.49 -7.36 13.53
C HIS A 26 -18.80 -7.91 12.97
N THR A 27 -19.23 -7.43 11.79
CA THR A 27 -20.43 -7.95 11.12
C THR A 27 -20.33 -9.45 10.81
N ALA A 28 -19.19 -9.92 10.31
CA ALA A 28 -18.99 -11.34 10.03
C ALA A 28 -19.07 -12.19 11.32
N SER A 29 -18.50 -11.69 12.42
CA SER A 29 -18.57 -12.36 13.72
C SER A 29 -19.99 -12.41 14.25
N ASP A 30 -20.72 -11.29 14.20
CA ASP A 30 -22.12 -11.23 14.65
C ASP A 30 -23.00 -12.24 13.90
N ILE A 31 -22.87 -12.32 12.58
CA ILE A 31 -23.61 -13.29 11.75
C ILE A 31 -23.19 -14.72 12.10
N ALA A 32 -21.89 -14.99 12.22
CA ALA A 32 -21.37 -16.32 12.54
C ALA A 32 -21.84 -16.83 13.91
N PHE A 33 -21.93 -15.96 14.91
CA PHE A 33 -22.47 -16.30 16.23
C PHE A 33 -23.96 -16.63 16.21
N GLY A 34 -24.72 -16.10 15.24
CA GLY A 34 -26.14 -16.37 15.06
C GLY A 34 -26.46 -17.59 14.19
N LEU A 35 -25.45 -18.31 13.69
CA LEU A 35 -25.68 -19.51 12.89
C LEU A 35 -26.07 -20.70 13.77
N ASP A 36 -27.21 -21.31 13.45
CA ASP A 36 -27.65 -22.60 13.99
C ASP A 36 -27.35 -23.74 12.98
N ASP A 37 -27.73 -24.98 13.30
CA ASP A 37 -27.43 -26.20 12.54
C ASP A 37 -27.95 -26.19 11.07
N ALA A 38 -28.93 -25.34 10.76
CA ALA A 38 -29.48 -25.14 9.42
C ALA A 38 -29.68 -23.63 9.14
N PRO A 39 -28.62 -22.88 8.88
CA PRO A 39 -28.72 -21.44 8.72
C PRO A 39 -29.44 -21.08 7.42
N PRO A 40 -30.31 -20.07 7.43
CA PRO A 40 -31.02 -19.65 6.24
C PRO A 40 -30.04 -19.03 5.22
N ALA A 41 -30.38 -19.15 3.93
CA ALA A 41 -29.47 -18.81 2.84
C ALA A 41 -29.04 -17.34 2.81
N ASP A 42 -29.90 -16.44 3.30
CA ASP A 42 -29.64 -15.01 3.43
C ASP A 42 -28.57 -14.71 4.50
N GLN A 43 -28.60 -15.39 5.64
CA GLN A 43 -27.55 -15.27 6.66
C GLN A 43 -26.20 -15.75 6.14
N VAL A 44 -26.18 -16.89 5.43
CA VAL A 44 -24.95 -17.39 4.79
C VAL A 44 -24.43 -16.40 3.74
N ALA A 45 -25.32 -15.84 2.91
CA ALA A 45 -24.93 -14.84 1.91
C ALA A 45 -24.37 -13.56 2.55
N GLY A 46 -24.99 -13.09 3.64
CA GLY A 46 -24.51 -11.94 4.41
C GLY A 46 -23.13 -12.17 5.03
N LEU A 47 -22.88 -13.37 5.55
CA LEU A 47 -21.56 -13.76 6.07
C LEU A 47 -20.50 -13.74 4.95
N VAL A 48 -20.81 -14.32 3.79
CA VAL A 48 -19.89 -14.33 2.64
C VAL A 48 -19.55 -12.92 2.19
N ASP A 49 -20.54 -12.02 2.13
CA ASP A 49 -20.32 -10.62 1.78
C ASP A 49 -19.40 -9.90 2.79
N ALA A 50 -19.68 -10.03 4.09
CA ALA A 50 -18.87 -9.43 5.14
C ALA A 50 -17.41 -9.92 5.10
N LEU A 51 -17.19 -11.22 4.89
CA LEU A 51 -15.85 -11.80 4.74
C LEU A 51 -15.13 -11.30 3.49
N ARG A 52 -15.83 -11.11 2.37
CA ARG A 52 -15.24 -10.53 1.15
C ARG A 52 -14.79 -9.09 1.38
N ARG A 53 -15.63 -8.26 2.01
CA ARG A 53 -15.26 -6.88 2.38
C ARG A 53 -14.05 -6.82 3.30
N ALA A 54 -14.00 -7.70 4.31
CA ALA A 54 -12.84 -7.81 5.19
C ALA A 54 -11.57 -8.18 4.42
N LEU A 55 -11.64 -9.14 3.49
CA LEU A 55 -10.51 -9.53 2.65
C LEU A 55 -10.01 -8.39 1.76
N GLU A 56 -10.92 -7.63 1.13
CA GLU A 56 -10.56 -6.49 0.29
C GLU A 56 -9.88 -5.38 1.10
N ALA A 57 -10.40 -5.05 2.29
CA ALA A 57 -9.79 -4.08 3.18
C ALA A 57 -8.39 -4.53 3.65
N ALA A 58 -8.22 -5.81 3.98
CA ALA A 58 -6.92 -6.36 4.35
C ALA A 58 -5.90 -6.30 3.19
N ARG A 59 -6.33 -6.58 1.95
CA ARG A 59 -5.47 -6.44 0.75
C ARG A 59 -5.08 -5.00 0.47
N ALA A 60 -5.98 -4.04 0.68
CA ALA A 60 -5.65 -2.62 0.57
C ALA A 60 -4.60 -2.20 1.62
N LEU A 61 -4.67 -2.79 2.82
CA LEU A 61 -3.63 -2.61 3.84
C LEU A 61 -2.30 -3.26 3.45
N GLU A 62 -2.29 -4.38 2.75
CA GLU A 62 -1.07 -5.01 2.23
C GLU A 62 -0.43 -4.14 1.13
N GLY A 63 -1.23 -3.63 0.19
CA GLY A 63 -0.77 -2.72 -0.87
C GLY A 63 -0.19 -1.41 -0.34
N SER A 64 -0.66 -0.94 0.83
CA SER A 64 -0.08 0.22 1.53
C SER A 64 1.11 -0.11 2.44
N GLN A 65 1.38 -1.39 2.70
CA GLN A 65 2.48 -1.89 3.53
C GLN A 65 3.78 -2.18 2.76
N GLY A 66 3.83 -1.91 1.46
CA GLY A 66 5.06 -1.90 0.66
C GLY A 66 6.03 -0.76 1.03
N GLY A 67 6.34 -0.57 2.30
CA GLY A 67 7.22 0.48 2.79
C GLY A 67 8.69 0.14 2.58
N THR A 68 9.52 1.14 2.27
CA THR A 68 10.93 0.98 1.89
C THR A 68 11.85 0.35 2.96
N GLY A 69 11.42 0.28 4.22
CA GLY A 69 12.26 -0.18 5.34
C GLY A 69 13.46 0.73 5.63
N CYS A 70 13.53 1.91 5.02
CA CYS A 70 14.55 2.92 5.31
C CYS A 70 14.32 3.51 6.70
N ARG A 71 15.41 3.84 7.42
CA ARG A 71 15.35 4.55 8.72
C ARG A 71 14.61 5.89 8.66
N GLU A 72 14.75 6.60 7.55
CA GLU A 72 14.15 7.93 7.37
C GLU A 72 12.75 7.86 6.76
N HIS A 73 12.49 6.88 5.89
CA HIS A 73 11.18 6.69 5.26
C HIS A 73 10.72 5.23 5.33
N PRO A 74 10.37 4.71 6.52
CA PRO A 74 10.00 3.31 6.68
C PRO A 74 8.82 2.89 5.79
N ARG A 75 7.91 3.84 5.54
CA ARG A 75 6.72 3.72 4.69
C ARG A 75 6.77 4.55 3.40
N GLY A 76 7.99 4.93 2.95
CA GLY A 76 8.14 5.67 1.69
C GLY A 76 7.75 4.83 0.46
N ALA A 77 7.65 5.48 -0.71
CA ALA A 77 7.44 4.79 -1.97
C ALA A 77 8.69 3.95 -2.35
N ILE A 78 8.46 2.76 -2.89
CA ILE A 78 9.53 1.90 -3.43
C ILE A 78 10.03 2.49 -4.75
N ASP A 79 11.34 2.52 -4.94
CA ASP A 79 11.96 2.94 -6.20
C ASP A 79 11.70 1.87 -7.30
N PRO A 80 11.10 2.22 -8.45
CA PRO A 80 10.82 1.26 -9.53
C PRO A 80 12.06 0.56 -10.08
N LEU A 81 13.23 1.21 -10.02
CA LEU A 81 14.50 0.63 -10.48
C LEU A 81 15.08 -0.38 -9.48
N TYR A 82 14.47 -0.54 -8.30
CA TYR A 82 14.92 -1.49 -7.31
C TYR A 82 14.55 -2.92 -7.72
N GLY A 83 15.56 -3.69 -8.17
CA GLY A 83 15.37 -5.06 -8.65
C GLY A 83 15.11 -5.15 -10.15
N ASP A 84 15.13 -4.02 -10.86
CA ASP A 84 15.16 -3.99 -12.32
C ASP A 84 16.49 -4.57 -12.83
N LYS A 85 16.42 -5.46 -13.83
CA LYS A 85 17.61 -6.12 -14.41
C LYS A 85 18.18 -5.38 -15.61
N GLU A 86 17.35 -4.58 -16.27
CA GLU A 86 17.69 -3.84 -17.47
C GLU A 86 18.26 -2.46 -17.10
N ASP A 87 17.73 -1.83 -16.05
CA ASP A 87 18.27 -0.59 -15.47
C ASP A 87 18.38 -0.67 -13.94
N PRO A 88 19.34 -1.46 -13.41
CA PRO A 88 19.49 -1.65 -11.97
C PRO A 88 19.97 -0.37 -11.29
N LEU A 89 19.47 -0.15 -10.06
CA LEU A 89 20.01 0.89 -9.19
C LEU A 89 21.53 0.69 -8.96
N PRO A 90 22.30 1.80 -8.88
CA PRO A 90 23.72 1.71 -8.58
C PRO A 90 23.98 1.04 -7.22
N PRO A 91 25.16 0.42 -7.03
CA PRO A 91 25.49 -0.24 -5.77
C PRO A 91 25.41 0.72 -4.58
N GLY A 92 24.83 0.25 -3.47
CA GLY A 92 24.61 1.05 -2.25
C GLY A 92 23.40 1.98 -2.28
N TRP A 93 22.52 1.84 -3.28
CA TRP A 93 21.19 2.46 -3.30
C TRP A 93 20.16 1.46 -2.77
N GLY A 94 19.22 1.97 -1.98
CA GLY A 94 18.18 1.15 -1.36
C GLY A 94 16.89 1.18 -2.17
N ARG A 95 15.87 0.49 -1.67
CA ARG A 95 14.53 0.50 -2.25
C ARG A 95 13.74 1.80 -2.06
N CYS A 96 14.30 2.82 -1.41
CA CYS A 96 13.55 4.03 -1.06
C CYS A 96 13.64 5.10 -2.14
N LEU A 97 12.52 5.34 -2.85
CA LEU A 97 12.45 6.33 -3.91
C LEU A 97 12.83 7.73 -3.42
N LEU A 98 12.37 8.14 -2.23
CA LEU A 98 12.64 9.48 -1.68
C LEU A 98 14.12 9.72 -1.37
N CYS A 99 14.79 8.73 -0.78
CA CYS A 99 16.22 8.81 -0.49
C CYS A 99 17.05 8.76 -1.78
N ASN A 100 16.64 7.92 -2.72
CA ASN A 100 17.28 7.80 -4.02
C ASN A 100 17.12 9.10 -4.82
N ASP A 101 15.94 9.69 -4.87
CA ASP A 101 15.69 10.99 -5.53
C ASP A 101 16.53 12.12 -4.94
N ARG A 102 16.65 12.17 -3.61
CA ARG A 102 17.55 13.13 -2.95
C ARG A 102 18.99 12.94 -3.44
N ARG A 103 19.45 11.69 -3.57
CA ARG A 103 20.79 11.36 -4.07
C ARG A 103 20.96 11.70 -5.56
N ARG A 104 19.95 11.45 -6.42
CA ARG A 104 19.92 11.86 -7.83
C ARG A 104 20.13 13.36 -7.97
N ARG A 105 19.34 14.15 -7.22
CA ARG A 105 19.42 15.63 -7.22
C ARG A 105 20.74 16.17 -6.69
N ALA A 106 21.36 15.49 -5.72
CA ALA A 106 22.68 15.87 -5.23
C ALA A 106 23.79 15.57 -6.26
N GLY A 107 23.65 14.48 -7.03
CA GLY A 107 24.59 14.13 -8.10
C GLY A 107 24.55 15.10 -9.29
N THR A 108 23.35 15.50 -9.73
CA THR A 108 23.20 16.44 -10.85
C THR A 108 23.72 17.84 -10.54
N GLN A 109 23.55 18.32 -9.30
CA GLN A 109 24.10 19.62 -8.87
C GLN A 109 25.64 19.67 -8.91
N ARG A 110 26.32 18.56 -8.58
CA ARG A 110 27.79 18.49 -8.66
C ARG A 110 28.31 18.57 -10.10
N TYR A 111 27.55 18.03 -11.05
CA TYR A 111 27.88 18.12 -12.47
C TYR A 111 27.63 19.51 -13.05
N ALA A 112 26.62 20.23 -12.53
CA ALA A 112 26.30 21.59 -12.94
C ALA A 112 27.24 22.65 -12.34
N ALA A 113 27.77 22.44 -11.13
CA ALA A 113 28.69 23.36 -10.45
C ALA A 113 30.17 23.17 -10.82
N GLY A 114 30.51 22.13 -11.59
CA GLY A 114 31.88 21.84 -12.06
C GLY A 114 32.15 22.28 -13.51
N ARG A 115 31.27 23.10 -14.10
CA ARG A 115 31.46 23.73 -15.41
C ARG A 115 31.64 25.23 -15.29
#